data_AF-A0A838HIB1-F1
#
_entry.id   AF-A0A838HIB1-F1
#
_cell.length_a   1.000
_cell.length_b   1.000
_cell.length_c   1.000
_cell.angle_alpha   90.00
_cell.angle_beta   90.00
_cell.angle_gamma   90.00
#
_symmetry.space_group_name_H-M   'P 1'
#
loop_
_entity.id
_entity.type
_entity.pdbx_description
1 polymer ?
#
loop_
_entity_poly.entity_id
_entity_poly.type
_entity_poly.pdbx_seq_one_letter_code
_entity_poly.pdbx_strand_id
1 'polypeptide(L)'
;MTAPRVAAAVALGLLAACGGGGGGGGVEPRGTATLTAPTFVTAPEVRESVDLELTSDRAASALQVDLVADPAVIPSAAGIVSAGRATDLEPAFQNVAPGRIRLVLFDPGGAPTLPAGQGPVLRVSFRVTGTAPAGSSALGFEDPIVVDGDGETFDVTVVAGEVIVQR
;
A
#
# COMPACT_ATOMS: atom_id res chain seq x y z
N MET A 1 -8.13 -39.05 -42.70
CA MET A 1 -8.59 -38.96 -41.31
C MET A 1 -8.60 -40.37 -40.74
N THR A 2 -7.48 -40.78 -40.16
CA THR A 2 -7.31 -42.12 -39.59
C THR A 2 -6.24 -42.03 -38.51
N ALA A 3 -6.61 -42.28 -37.25
CA ALA A 3 -5.71 -42.79 -36.22
C ALA A 3 -6.54 -43.34 -35.04
N PRO A 4 -6.05 -44.37 -34.34
CA PRO A 4 -6.87 -45.37 -33.68
C PRO A 4 -6.91 -45.23 -32.15
N ARG A 5 -7.91 -45.89 -31.55
CA ARG A 5 -7.93 -46.22 -30.12
C ARG A 5 -6.97 -47.37 -29.85
N VAL A 6 -6.05 -47.18 -28.91
CA VAL A 6 -5.26 -48.26 -28.29
C VAL A 6 -5.64 -48.37 -26.83
N ALA A 7 -5.82 -49.62 -26.43
CA ALA A 7 -6.25 -50.10 -25.13
C ALA A 7 -5.10 -50.25 -24.13
N ALA A 8 -5.47 -50.76 -22.95
CA ALA A 8 -4.65 -51.45 -21.95
C ALA A 8 -3.95 -50.55 -20.93
N ALA A 9 -3.82 -50.90 -19.65
CA ALA A 9 -4.36 -51.99 -18.83
C ALA A 9 -3.75 -51.81 -17.42
N VAL A 10 -4.45 -52.32 -16.39
CA VAL A 10 -3.87 -52.93 -15.16
C VAL A 10 -3.12 -51.98 -14.20
N ALA A 11 -3.12 -52.15 -12.88
CA ALA A 11 -4.03 -52.67 -11.87
C ALA A 11 -3.38 -52.28 -10.53
N LEU A 12 -4.21 -52.19 -9.49
CA LEU A 12 -3.92 -52.56 -8.11
C LEU A 12 -2.63 -52.06 -7.42
N GLY A 13 -2.85 -51.22 -6.41
CA GLY A 13 -1.86 -50.95 -5.36
C GLY A 13 -2.52 -50.29 -4.16
N LEU A 14 -3.25 -51.09 -3.36
CA LEU A 14 -3.68 -50.68 -2.02
C LEU A 14 -2.47 -50.82 -1.08
N LEU A 15 -1.96 -49.71 -0.55
CA LEU A 15 -1.13 -49.70 0.65
C LEU A 15 -1.51 -48.49 1.49
N ALA A 16 -2.25 -48.75 2.57
CA ALA A 16 -2.31 -47.86 3.70
C ALA A 16 -0.95 -47.91 4.39
N ALA A 17 -0.26 -46.77 4.42
CA ALA A 17 0.87 -46.54 5.32
C ALA A 17 0.51 -45.33 6.19
N CYS A 18 0.26 -45.58 7.48
CA CYS A 18 0.48 -44.57 8.50
C CYS A 18 1.98 -44.25 8.46
N GLY A 19 2.33 -43.08 7.93
CA GLY A 19 3.69 -42.56 7.91
C GLY A 19 3.60 -41.07 8.19
N GLY A 20 3.86 -40.68 9.43
CA GLY A 20 4.18 -39.30 9.75
C GLY A 20 5.43 -38.88 8.99
N GLY A 21 5.45 -37.65 8.48
CA GLY A 21 6.64 -37.11 7.84
C GLY A 21 6.36 -35.87 7.00
N GLY A 22 6.92 -34.75 7.44
CA GLY A 22 7.23 -33.62 6.57
C GLY A 22 6.27 -32.45 6.69
N GLY A 23 6.38 -31.71 7.79
CA GLY A 23 6.08 -30.28 7.79
C GLY A 23 7.06 -29.60 6.82
N GLY A 24 6.74 -29.63 5.53
CA GLY A 24 7.32 -28.75 4.54
C GLY A 24 6.75 -27.37 4.82
N GLY A 25 7.35 -26.67 5.79
CA GLY A 25 7.15 -25.23 5.96
C GLY A 25 7.73 -24.52 4.75
N GLY A 26 7.05 -24.63 3.61
CA GLY A 26 7.17 -23.64 2.57
C GLY A 26 6.71 -22.35 3.21
N VAL A 27 7.63 -21.44 3.49
CA VAL A 27 7.27 -20.05 3.80
C VAL A 27 6.50 -19.61 2.57
N GLU A 28 5.18 -19.43 2.68
CA GLU A 28 4.44 -18.83 1.59
C GLU A 28 5.12 -17.48 1.27
N PRO A 29 5.32 -17.17 -0.02
CA PRO A 29 5.93 -15.90 -0.37
C PRO A 29 5.07 -14.77 0.19
N ARG A 30 5.71 -13.82 0.87
CA ARG A 30 5.05 -12.59 1.32
C ARG A 30 4.43 -11.88 0.12
N GLY A 31 3.28 -11.25 0.34
CA GLY A 31 2.71 -10.34 -0.65
C GLY A 31 3.67 -9.20 -0.97
N THR A 32 3.54 -8.62 -2.15
CA THR A 32 4.34 -7.48 -2.58
C THR A 32 3.46 -6.25 -2.76
N ALA A 33 3.97 -5.10 -2.34
CA ALA A 33 3.29 -3.83 -2.53
C ALA A 33 4.24 -2.70 -2.93
N THR A 34 3.74 -1.75 -3.71
CA THR A 34 4.43 -0.51 -4.07
C THR A 34 3.58 0.66 -3.65
N LEU A 35 4.10 1.52 -2.78
CA LEU A 35 3.45 2.77 -2.38
C LEU A 35 4.09 3.94 -3.14
N THR A 36 3.27 4.73 -3.83
CA THR A 36 3.74 5.80 -4.71
C THR A 36 3.22 7.15 -4.24
N ALA A 37 4.15 8.06 -3.96
CA ALA A 37 3.85 9.43 -3.62
C ALA A 37 3.66 10.25 -4.91
N PRO A 38 2.71 11.20 -4.92
CA PRO A 38 2.43 11.99 -6.12
C PRO A 38 3.51 13.03 -6.38
N THR A 39 3.67 13.39 -7.64
CA THR A 39 4.36 14.61 -8.06
C THR A 39 3.34 15.66 -8.48
N PHE A 40 3.39 16.85 -7.91
CA PHE A 40 2.44 17.91 -8.21
C PHE A 40 3.06 19.31 -8.10
N VAL A 41 2.42 20.26 -8.77
CA VAL A 41 2.81 21.67 -8.80
C VAL A 41 1.84 22.47 -7.94
N THR A 42 2.36 23.41 -7.16
CA THR A 42 1.58 24.23 -6.23
C THR A 42 2.20 25.62 -6.06
N ALA A 43 1.60 26.46 -5.21
CA ALA A 43 2.09 27.78 -4.83
C ALA A 43 1.98 27.98 -3.31
N PRO A 44 2.70 28.95 -2.72
CA PRO A 44 2.58 29.26 -1.30
C PRO A 44 1.14 29.57 -0.88
N GLU A 45 0.78 29.23 0.36
CA GLU A 45 -0.56 29.43 0.97
C GLU A 45 -1.71 28.62 0.34
N VAL A 46 -1.46 27.84 -0.71
CA VAL A 46 -2.46 26.98 -1.37
C VAL A 46 -2.77 25.74 -0.52
N ARG A 47 -4.04 25.34 -0.53
CA ARG A 47 -4.46 24.04 -0.02
C ARG A 47 -4.47 23.04 -1.15
N GLU A 48 -3.71 21.96 -0.97
CA GLU A 48 -3.63 20.87 -1.92
C GLU A 48 -4.30 19.63 -1.36
N SER A 49 -4.76 18.77 -2.26
CA SER A 49 -5.24 17.44 -1.92
C SER A 49 -4.74 16.47 -2.97
N VAL A 50 -3.92 15.52 -2.52
CA VAL A 50 -3.20 14.62 -3.41
C VAL A 50 -3.47 13.18 -3.02
N ASP A 51 -3.52 12.32 -4.03
CA ASP A 51 -3.75 10.90 -3.84
C ASP A 51 -2.43 10.17 -3.67
N LEU A 52 -2.38 9.29 -2.68
CA LEU A 52 -1.32 8.30 -2.50
C LEU A 52 -1.79 7.00 -3.14
N GLU A 53 -0.96 6.43 -4.01
CA GLU A 53 -1.29 5.20 -4.71
C GLU A 53 -0.63 3.99 -4.05
N LEU A 54 -1.36 2.88 -4.03
CA LEU A 54 -0.82 1.57 -3.69
C LEU A 54 -1.00 0.63 -4.87
N THR A 55 0.04 -0.12 -5.21
CA THR A 55 -0.08 -1.33 -6.02
C THR A 55 0.18 -2.52 -5.12
N SER A 56 -0.69 -3.52 -5.11
CA SER A 56 -0.50 -4.75 -4.34
C SER A 56 -0.91 -5.98 -5.15
N ASP A 57 -0.17 -7.08 -4.99
CA ASP A 57 -0.45 -8.35 -5.69
C ASP A 57 -1.58 -9.18 -5.05
N ARG A 58 -1.86 -8.93 -3.78
CA ARG A 58 -2.97 -9.52 -3.03
C ARG A 58 -3.72 -8.47 -2.19
N ALA A 59 -4.84 -8.89 -1.60
CA ALA A 59 -5.65 -8.04 -0.75
C ALA A 59 -4.94 -7.74 0.57
N ALA A 60 -5.07 -6.52 1.06
CA ALA A 60 -4.53 -6.07 2.34
C ALA A 60 -5.66 -5.76 3.32
N SER A 61 -5.42 -5.87 4.62
CA SER A 61 -6.38 -5.50 5.68
C SER A 61 -6.06 -4.12 6.28
N ALA A 62 -4.78 -3.72 6.29
CA ALA A 62 -4.37 -2.42 6.80
C ALA A 62 -3.08 -1.92 6.14
N LEU A 63 -2.91 -0.59 6.17
CA LEU A 63 -1.73 0.15 5.76
C LEU A 63 -1.37 1.14 6.86
N GLN A 64 -0.11 1.18 7.27
CA GLN A 64 0.50 2.28 8.02
C GLN A 64 1.72 2.79 7.26
N VAL A 65 1.92 4.11 7.23
CA VAL A 65 3.13 4.71 6.66
C VAL A 65 3.37 6.10 7.22
N ASP A 66 4.62 6.53 7.31
CA ASP A 66 4.98 7.93 7.52
C ASP A 66 5.15 8.63 6.18
N LEU A 67 4.31 9.63 5.88
CA LEU A 67 4.54 10.57 4.79
C LEU A 67 5.57 11.60 5.24
N VAL A 68 6.64 11.75 4.45
CA VAL A 68 7.77 12.63 4.74
C VAL A 68 7.92 13.69 3.65
N ALA A 69 7.98 14.95 4.06
CA ALA A 69 8.12 16.11 3.19
C ALA A 69 9.09 17.13 3.80
N ASP A 70 9.55 18.09 3.00
CA ASP A 70 10.28 19.24 3.52
C ASP A 70 9.37 20.05 4.47
N PRO A 71 9.73 20.19 5.76
CA PRO A 71 8.91 20.92 6.73
C PRO A 71 8.75 22.41 6.41
N ALA A 72 9.64 23.00 5.61
CA ALA A 72 9.49 24.37 5.12
C ALA A 72 8.38 24.49 4.07
N VAL A 73 8.03 23.39 3.38
CA VAL A 73 6.98 23.36 2.35
C VAL A 73 5.67 22.82 2.93
N ILE A 74 5.70 21.63 3.53
CA ILE A 74 4.55 20.96 4.16
C ILE A 74 4.91 20.59 5.60
N PRO A 75 4.55 21.41 6.61
CA PRO A 75 4.84 21.10 7.99
C PRO A 75 3.87 20.07 8.59
N SER A 76 2.64 19.98 8.08
CA SER A 76 1.57 19.14 8.63
C SER A 76 0.47 18.85 7.61
N ALA A 77 -0.21 17.71 7.78
CA ALA A 77 -1.47 17.44 7.10
C ALA A 77 -2.62 18.19 7.79
N ALA A 78 -3.58 18.62 6.97
CA ALA A 78 -4.83 19.26 7.38
C ALA A 78 -6.00 18.28 7.49
N GLY A 79 -5.91 17.13 6.82
CA GLY A 79 -6.92 16.08 6.86
C GLY A 79 -6.59 14.98 5.88
N ILE A 80 -7.26 13.83 6.04
CA ILE A 80 -7.18 12.72 5.11
C ILE A 80 -8.56 12.10 4.90
N VAL A 81 -8.76 11.48 3.75
CA VAL A 81 -9.92 10.63 3.46
C VAL A 81 -9.45 9.39 2.71
N SER A 82 -10.20 8.29 2.81
CA SER A 82 -9.96 7.13 1.97
C SER A 82 -10.29 7.46 0.51
N ALA A 83 -9.61 6.79 -0.41
CA ALA A 83 -9.74 7.06 -1.84
C ALA A 83 -9.75 5.76 -2.65
N GLY A 84 -10.31 5.84 -3.87
CA GLY A 84 -10.28 4.75 -4.84
C GLY A 84 -10.82 3.44 -4.29
N ARG A 85 -9.96 2.42 -4.25
CA ARG A 85 -10.34 1.06 -3.82
C ARG A 85 -10.37 0.87 -2.30
N ALA A 86 -10.10 1.93 -1.54
CA ALA A 86 -10.09 1.92 -0.08
C ALA A 86 -11.28 2.63 0.56
N THR A 87 -12.32 3.00 -0.21
CA THR A 87 -13.43 3.84 0.31
C THR A 87 -14.18 3.26 1.50
N ASP A 88 -14.13 1.93 1.69
CA ASP A 88 -14.77 1.24 2.81
C ASP A 88 -13.85 1.07 4.03
N LEU A 89 -12.63 1.62 3.98
CA LEU A 89 -11.67 1.63 5.07
C LEU A 89 -11.64 3.00 5.75
N GLU A 90 -11.34 2.97 7.06
CA GLU A 90 -11.22 4.14 7.92
C GLU A 90 -9.79 4.71 7.86
N PRO A 91 -9.64 5.98 7.47
CA PRO A 91 -8.36 6.67 7.46
C PRO A 91 -8.13 7.40 8.81
N ALA A 92 -6.96 7.24 9.42
CA ALA A 92 -6.52 8.02 10.57
C ALA A 92 -5.12 8.62 10.34
N PHE A 93 -4.83 9.78 10.93
CA PHE A 93 -3.51 10.37 10.84
C PHE A 93 -3.06 11.07 12.12
N GLN A 94 -1.75 11.26 12.22
CA GLN A 94 -1.11 12.06 13.26
C GLN A 94 0.06 12.84 12.67
N ASN A 95 0.12 14.15 12.94
CA ASN A 95 1.32 14.95 12.67
C ASN A 95 2.38 14.62 13.74
N VAL A 96 3.34 13.76 13.40
CA VAL A 96 4.34 13.24 14.35
C VAL A 96 5.44 14.28 14.63
N ALA A 97 5.87 14.98 13.58
CA ALA A 97 6.80 16.09 13.63
C ALA A 97 6.57 17.01 12.42
N PRO A 98 7.13 18.23 12.38
CA PRO A 98 7.09 19.04 11.16
C PRO A 98 7.63 18.25 9.96
N GLY A 99 6.85 18.16 8.88
CA GLY A 99 7.23 17.42 7.68
C GLY A 99 7.08 15.90 7.79
N ARG A 100 6.58 15.36 8.91
CA ARG A 100 6.34 13.93 9.12
C ARG A 100 4.93 13.66 9.62
N ILE A 101 4.15 12.94 8.81
CA ILE A 101 2.76 12.62 9.09
C ILE A 101 2.60 11.11 9.07
N ARG A 102 2.17 10.51 10.18
CA ARG A 102 1.80 9.10 10.22
C ARG A 102 0.38 8.94 9.69
N LEU A 103 0.21 8.05 8.73
CA LEU A 103 -1.04 7.69 8.10
C LEU A 103 -1.36 6.23 8.44
N VAL A 104 -2.61 5.96 8.76
CA VAL A 104 -3.15 4.62 8.98
C VAL A 104 -4.44 4.49 8.19
N LEU A 105 -4.62 3.36 7.52
CA LEU A 105 -5.83 2.99 6.81
C LEU A 105 -6.17 1.57 7.25
N PHE A 106 -7.34 1.39 7.85
CA PHE A 106 -7.72 0.14 8.48
C PHE A 106 -9.24 0.00 8.52
N ASP A 107 -9.74 -1.16 8.91
CA ASP A 107 -11.14 -1.33 9.27
C ASP A 107 -11.30 -1.65 10.77
N PRO A 108 -12.04 -0.83 11.54
CA PRO A 108 -12.34 -1.15 12.94
C PRO A 108 -13.26 -2.37 13.12
N GLY A 109 -14.00 -2.77 12.10
CA GLY A 109 -14.94 -3.91 12.14
C GLY A 109 -14.31 -5.29 11.87
N GLY A 110 -13.09 -5.34 11.36
CA GLY A 110 -12.37 -6.56 10.95
C GLY A 110 -12.90 -7.25 9.69
N ALA A 111 -13.74 -6.60 8.87
CA ALA A 111 -14.48 -7.22 7.77
C ALA A 111 -14.16 -6.67 6.35
N PRO A 112 -13.86 -5.37 6.13
CA PRO A 112 -13.28 -4.96 4.85
C PRO A 112 -11.76 -5.17 4.72
N THR A 113 -11.39 -5.68 3.54
CA THR A 113 -10.02 -5.72 3.02
C THR A 113 -9.89 -4.77 1.84
N LEU A 114 -8.78 -4.07 1.74
CA LEU A 114 -8.32 -3.41 0.53
C LEU A 114 -8.10 -4.44 -0.59
N PRO A 115 -8.86 -4.40 -1.69
CA PRO A 115 -8.64 -5.34 -2.80
C PRO A 115 -7.24 -5.20 -3.40
N ALA A 116 -6.73 -6.29 -3.96
CA ALA A 116 -5.50 -6.28 -4.76
C ALA A 116 -5.63 -5.35 -5.98
N GLY A 117 -4.49 -4.93 -6.54
CA GLY A 117 -4.43 -4.12 -7.75
C GLY A 117 -3.72 -2.79 -7.54
N GLN A 118 -3.93 -1.85 -8.47
CA GLN A 118 -3.32 -0.52 -8.49
C GLN A 118 -4.39 0.58 -8.34
N GLY A 119 -4.02 1.69 -7.70
CA GLY A 119 -4.84 2.89 -7.63
C GLY A 119 -4.71 3.62 -6.29
N PRO A 120 -5.43 4.75 -6.17
CA PRO A 120 -5.40 5.57 -4.96
C PRO A 120 -6.04 4.83 -3.80
N VAL A 121 -5.48 5.03 -2.60
CA VAL A 121 -5.97 4.44 -1.34
C VAL A 121 -6.19 5.49 -0.25
N LEU A 122 -5.46 6.60 -0.30
CA LEU A 122 -5.60 7.72 0.62
C LEU A 122 -5.52 9.02 -0.18
N ARG A 123 -6.36 9.99 0.17
CA ARG A 123 -6.21 11.38 -0.25
C ARG A 123 -5.79 12.20 0.95
N VAL A 124 -4.65 12.87 0.84
CA VAL A 124 -4.09 13.70 1.91
C VAL A 124 -4.23 15.15 1.53
N SER A 125 -4.81 15.94 2.43
CA SER A 125 -4.90 17.39 2.29
C SER A 125 -3.85 18.08 3.15
N PHE A 126 -3.15 19.07 2.60
CA PHE A 126 -2.20 19.91 3.35
C PHE A 126 -2.27 21.35 2.87
N ARG A 127 -1.66 22.24 3.65
CA ARG A 127 -1.46 23.63 3.27
C ARG A 127 0.02 23.90 3.06
N VAL A 128 0.38 24.39 1.89
CA VAL A 128 1.74 24.83 1.58
C VAL A 128 2.02 26.10 2.38
N THR A 129 3.17 26.19 3.05
CA THR A 129 3.49 27.37 3.85
C THR A 129 3.63 28.62 2.96
N GLY A 130 3.25 29.79 3.47
CA GLY A 130 3.46 31.05 2.76
C GLY A 130 4.93 31.43 2.59
N THR A 131 5.82 30.83 3.36
CA THR A 131 7.27 31.01 3.27
C THR A 131 7.97 29.92 2.44
N ALA A 132 7.21 29.04 1.78
CA ALA A 132 7.78 27.94 1.03
C ALA A 132 8.78 28.44 -0.04
N PRO A 133 9.99 27.87 -0.10
CA PRO A 133 10.93 28.19 -1.17
C PRO A 133 10.37 27.74 -2.52
N ALA A 134 10.65 28.50 -3.58
CA ALA A 134 10.35 28.04 -4.93
C ALA A 134 11.30 26.92 -5.33
N GLY A 135 10.82 25.95 -6.10
CA GLY A 135 11.61 24.79 -6.54
C GLY A 135 10.94 23.45 -6.24
N SER A 136 11.72 22.37 -6.34
CA SER A 136 11.26 21.01 -6.06
C SER A 136 11.78 20.51 -4.72
N SER A 137 10.90 19.86 -3.96
CA SER A 137 11.21 19.16 -2.72
C SER A 137 10.64 17.74 -2.76
N ALA A 138 11.38 16.76 -2.27
CA ALA A 138 10.93 15.37 -2.26
C ALA A 138 9.68 15.18 -1.37
N LEU A 139 8.77 14.33 -1.83
CA LEU A 139 7.66 13.79 -1.06
C LEU A 139 7.82 12.27 -1.03
N GLY A 140 8.08 11.71 0.15
CA GLY A 140 8.46 10.31 0.30
C GLY A 140 7.71 9.61 1.41
N PHE A 141 8.09 8.36 1.62
CA PHE A 141 7.52 7.49 2.64
C PHE A 141 8.62 6.86 3.49
N GLU A 142 8.32 6.67 4.76
CA GLU A 142 9.13 5.90 5.70
C GLU A 142 8.25 4.92 6.49
N ASP A 143 8.87 3.87 7.02
CA ASP A 143 8.24 2.85 7.86
C ASP A 143 6.90 2.28 7.31
N PRO A 144 6.82 1.90 6.02
CA PRO A 144 5.59 1.34 5.48
C PRO A 144 5.34 -0.07 6.07
N ILE A 145 4.10 -0.28 6.50
CA ILE A 145 3.59 -1.57 6.94
C ILE A 145 2.30 -1.81 6.18
N VAL A 146 2.26 -2.89 5.40
CA VAL A 146 1.03 -3.39 4.79
C VAL A 146 0.85 -4.82 5.27
N VAL A 147 -0.35 -5.15 5.73
CA VAL A 147 -0.69 -6.48 6.25
C VAL A 147 -1.92 -7.02 5.55
N ASP A 148 -2.05 -8.34 5.43
CA ASP A 148 -3.26 -9.00 4.93
C ASP A 148 -4.22 -9.39 6.06
N GLY A 149 -5.31 -10.08 5.71
CA GLY A 149 -6.34 -10.52 6.67
C GLY A 149 -5.85 -11.56 7.68
N ASP A 150 -4.75 -12.26 7.38
CA ASP A 150 -4.14 -13.26 8.27
C ASP A 150 -3.03 -12.65 9.15
N GLY A 151 -2.73 -11.38 8.94
CA GLY A 151 -1.71 -10.63 9.69
C GLY A 151 -0.30 -10.77 9.13
N GLU A 152 -0.13 -11.35 7.94
CA GLU A 152 1.18 -11.39 7.30
C GLU A 152 1.53 -10.04 6.66
N THR A 153 2.80 -9.65 6.81
CA THR A 153 3.31 -8.40 6.23
C THR A 153 3.73 -8.58 4.77
N PHE A 154 3.50 -7.55 3.97
CA PHE A 154 3.99 -7.46 2.60
C PHE A 154 5.44 -6.97 2.58
N ASP A 155 6.17 -7.32 1.53
CA ASP A 155 7.41 -6.64 1.15
C ASP A 155 7.05 -5.36 0.38
N VAL A 156 7.29 -4.20 1.00
CA VAL A 156 6.86 -2.90 0.48
C VAL A 156 8.01 -2.14 -0.18
N THR A 157 7.81 -1.75 -1.43
CA THR A 157 8.65 -0.78 -2.15
C THR A 157 8.02 0.61 -2.08
N VAL A 158 8.82 1.65 -1.91
CA VAL A 158 8.34 3.03 -1.91
C VAL A 158 8.87 3.78 -3.14
N VAL A 159 8.01 4.56 -3.78
CA VAL A 159 8.35 5.45 -4.89
C VAL A 159 8.04 6.87 -4.44
N ALA A 160 9.10 7.69 -4.32
CA ALA A 160 8.97 9.09 -3.96
C ALA A 160 8.42 9.91 -5.14
N GLY A 161 7.66 10.95 -4.80
CA GLY A 161 7.24 12.00 -5.70
C GLY A 161 7.89 13.33 -5.32
N GLU A 162 7.35 14.42 -5.86
CA GLU A 162 7.87 15.77 -5.64
C GLU A 162 6.77 16.81 -5.44
N VAL A 163 7.06 17.79 -4.59
CA VAL A 163 6.29 19.03 -4.47
C VAL A 163 7.03 20.13 -5.20
N ILE A 164 6.41 20.71 -6.23
CA ILE A 164 7.00 21.77 -7.05
C ILE A 164 6.31 23.09 -6.74
N VAL A 165 6.97 23.98 -6.00
CA VAL A 165 6.44 25.29 -5.61
C VAL A 165 6.82 26.35 -6.65
N GLN A 166 5.80 27.00 -7.23
CA GLN A 166 5.94 28.11 -8.18
C GLN A 166 5.54 29.45 -7.53
N ARG A 167 6.00 30.55 -8.12
CA ARG A 167 5.69 31.94 -7.71
C ARG A 167 5.13 32.74 -8.86
#